data_AF-A0A424NQ98-F1
#
_entry.id   AF-A0A424NQ98-F1
#
_cell.length_a   1.000
_cell.length_b   1.000
_cell.length_c   1.000
_cell.angle_alpha   90.00
_cell.angle_beta   90.00
_cell.angle_gamma   90.00
#
_symmetry.space_group_name_H-M   'P 1'
#
loop_
_entity.id
_entity.type
_entity.pdbx_description
1 polymer ?
#
loop_
_entity_poly.entity_id
_entity_poly.type
_entity_poly.pdbx_seq_one_letter_code
_entity_poly.pdbx_strand_id
1 'polypeptide(L)'
;MYELEQNYFSLLTTRAELKSVVDVTDSILSNWSYLNSEKIKNYYFQNQYALRDDMKTILASRPYFNSKQMYFNSLINSGLILKIENEELRNDLEEIYDVLTFKYDYGSANSEKITAWFNSKMIQNKTMNQEKVFNENYDFELYKYLSDRRRTEVGRLYGIENTTEKLKKVIEKVKREGLF
;
A
#
# COMPACT_ATOMS: atom_id res chain seq x y z
N MET A 1 -10.91 12.22 18.54
CA MET A 1 -10.21 13.20 17.67
C MET A 1 -8.81 12.72 17.29
N TYR A 2 -7.89 12.56 18.25
CA TYR A 2 -6.48 12.19 18.01
C TYR A 2 -6.30 10.95 17.12
N GLU A 3 -7.07 9.89 17.35
CA GLU A 3 -6.94 8.65 16.57
C GLU A 3 -7.50 8.74 15.14
N LEU A 4 -8.54 9.56 14.90
CA LEU A 4 -9.03 9.83 13.55
C LEU A 4 -7.96 10.55 12.74
N GLU A 5 -7.29 11.53 13.35
CA GLU A 5 -6.19 12.26 12.73
C GLU A 5 -4.97 11.35 12.50
N GLN A 6 -4.63 10.47 13.44
CA GLN A 6 -3.57 9.47 13.25
C GLN A 6 -3.85 8.52 12.07
N ASN A 7 -5.08 8.01 11.95
CA ASN A 7 -5.47 7.19 10.80
C ASN A 7 -5.39 7.98 9.49
N TYR A 8 -5.81 9.26 9.50
CA TYR A 8 -5.71 10.13 8.34
C TYR A 8 -4.26 10.30 7.89
N PHE A 9 -3.34 10.61 8.80
CA PHE A 9 -1.92 10.70 8.47
C PHE A 9 -1.34 9.36 8.03
N SER A 10 -1.73 8.24 8.63
CA SER A 10 -1.29 6.92 8.18
C SER A 10 -1.77 6.62 6.76
N LEU A 11 -3.01 6.98 6.39
CA LEU A 11 -3.53 6.80 5.04
C LEU A 11 -2.77 7.67 4.03
N LEU A 12 -2.45 8.92 4.38
CA LEU A 12 -1.63 9.80 3.53
C LEU A 12 -0.23 9.22 3.26
N THR A 13 0.43 8.69 4.29
CA THR A 13 1.74 8.05 4.14
C THR A 13 1.63 6.82 3.24
N THR A 14 0.69 5.92 3.52
CA THR A 14 0.51 4.70 2.70
C THR A 14 0.11 5.03 1.26
N ARG A 15 -0.68 6.09 1.04
CA ARG A 15 -1.03 6.57 -0.30
C ARG A 15 0.22 6.94 -1.09
N ALA A 16 1.10 7.73 -0.49
CA ALA A 16 2.28 8.23 -1.15
C ALA A 16 3.31 7.10 -1.42
N GLU A 17 3.44 6.15 -0.49
CA GLU A 17 4.20 4.90 -0.69
C GLU A 17 3.63 4.05 -1.82
N LEU A 18 2.30 3.84 -1.87
CA LEU A 18 1.65 3.08 -2.94
C LEU A 18 1.84 3.72 -4.30
N LYS A 19 1.71 5.05 -4.38
CA LYS A 19 1.94 5.78 -5.62
C LYS A 19 3.37 5.57 -6.12
N SER A 20 4.36 5.71 -5.24
CA SER A 20 5.76 5.40 -5.55
C SER A 20 5.93 3.99 -6.10
N VAL A 21 5.30 2.99 -5.48
CA VAL A 21 5.44 1.60 -5.92
C VAL A 21 4.76 1.36 -7.28
N VAL A 22 3.60 1.97 -7.52
CA VAL A 22 2.92 1.94 -8.82
C VAL A 22 3.79 2.59 -9.90
N ASP A 23 4.34 3.78 -9.64
CA ASP A 23 5.16 4.54 -10.59
C ASP A 23 6.44 3.77 -10.98
N VAL A 24 7.11 3.15 -9.99
CA VAL A 24 8.26 2.26 -10.24
C VAL A 24 7.83 1.06 -11.09
N THR A 25 6.70 0.44 -10.77
CA THR A 25 6.24 -0.76 -11.48
C THR A 25 5.81 -0.44 -12.91
N ASP A 26 5.14 0.68 -13.14
CA ASP A 26 4.77 1.15 -14.48
C ASP A 26 6.04 1.42 -15.31
N SER A 27 7.07 2.04 -14.71
CA SER A 27 8.37 2.25 -15.36
C SER A 27 9.10 0.94 -15.68
N ILE A 28 8.97 -0.08 -14.84
CA ILE A 28 9.52 -1.41 -15.13
C ILE A 28 8.78 -2.04 -16.31
N LEU A 29 7.45 -2.12 -16.24
CA LEU A 29 6.64 -2.82 -17.23
C LEU A 29 6.70 -2.16 -18.62
N SER A 30 6.75 -0.83 -18.69
CA SER A 30 6.84 -0.10 -19.97
C SER A 30 8.17 -0.30 -20.69
N ASN A 31 9.23 -0.59 -19.92
CA ASN A 31 10.62 -0.64 -20.41
C ASN A 31 11.18 -2.06 -20.45
N TRP A 32 10.31 -3.07 -20.29
CA TRP A 32 10.68 -4.47 -20.06
C TRP A 32 11.75 -5.01 -21.01
N SER A 33 11.64 -4.71 -22.30
CA SER A 33 12.55 -5.22 -23.35
C SER A 33 14.00 -4.74 -23.25
N TYR A 34 14.29 -3.71 -22.46
CA TYR A 34 15.62 -3.13 -22.31
C TYR A 34 15.99 -2.83 -20.85
N LEU A 35 15.33 -3.52 -19.91
CA LEU A 35 15.58 -3.38 -18.48
C LEU A 35 16.94 -3.92 -18.07
N ASN A 36 17.45 -3.33 -17.00
CA ASN A 36 18.50 -3.88 -16.16
C ASN A 36 18.31 -3.39 -14.72
N SER A 37 19.05 -3.97 -13.79
CA SER A 37 19.01 -3.65 -12.37
C SER A 37 19.30 -2.18 -12.07
N GLU A 38 20.20 -1.55 -12.82
CA GLU A 38 20.54 -0.14 -12.66
C GLU A 38 19.34 0.77 -12.98
N LYS A 39 18.65 0.53 -14.09
CA LYS A 39 17.42 1.25 -14.45
C LYS A 39 16.34 1.09 -13.38
N ILE A 40 16.16 -0.12 -12.86
CA ILE A 40 15.18 -0.39 -11.79
C ILE A 40 15.52 0.38 -10.53
N LYS A 41 16.78 0.36 -10.10
CA LYS A 41 17.24 1.15 -8.95
C LYS A 41 17.07 2.64 -9.19
N ASN A 42 17.36 3.14 -10.39
CA ASN A 42 17.15 4.55 -10.72
C ASN A 42 15.67 4.94 -10.65
N TYR A 43 14.76 4.13 -11.19
CA TYR A 43 13.32 4.36 -11.02
C TYR A 43 12.93 4.36 -9.55
N TYR A 44 13.47 3.43 -8.77
CA TYR A 44 13.19 3.33 -7.34
C TYR A 44 13.68 4.57 -6.57
N PHE A 45 14.94 5.01 -6.76
CA PHE A 45 15.52 6.16 -6.06
C PHE A 45 14.94 7.51 -6.47
N GLN A 46 14.46 7.64 -7.72
CA GLN A 46 13.75 8.84 -8.16
C GLN A 46 12.40 9.01 -7.44
N ASN A 47 11.88 7.94 -6.84
CA ASN A 47 10.71 8.01 -5.99
C ASN A 47 11.13 8.17 -4.52
N GLN A 48 10.63 9.20 -3.85
CA GLN A 48 11.07 9.67 -2.53
C GLN A 48 10.89 8.68 -1.35
N TYR A 49 10.39 7.47 -1.61
CA TYR A 49 10.16 6.39 -0.63
C TYR A 49 11.21 5.27 -0.66
N ALA A 50 12.35 5.50 -1.33
CA ALA A 50 13.41 4.51 -1.43
C ALA A 50 14.17 4.30 -0.11
N LEU A 51 13.86 3.20 0.60
CA LEU A 51 14.46 2.86 1.91
C LEU A 51 15.47 1.70 1.84
N ARG A 52 15.54 0.97 0.73
CA ARG A 52 16.39 -0.21 0.54
C ARG A 52 16.94 -0.29 -0.88
N ASP A 53 18.10 -0.89 -1.05
CA ASP A 53 18.80 -0.92 -2.33
C ASP A 53 18.88 -2.31 -2.97
N ASP A 54 18.37 -3.36 -2.33
CA ASP A 54 18.40 -4.72 -2.87
C ASP A 54 17.24 -5.01 -3.83
N MET A 55 17.55 -5.66 -4.96
CA MET A 55 16.60 -5.89 -6.07
C MET A 55 15.35 -6.65 -5.64
N LYS A 56 15.50 -7.67 -4.80
CA LYS A 56 14.38 -8.48 -4.31
C LYS A 56 13.39 -7.61 -3.54
N THR A 57 13.88 -6.78 -2.61
CA THR A 57 12.99 -5.89 -1.86
C THR A 57 12.38 -4.82 -2.75
N ILE A 58 13.12 -4.23 -3.68
CA ILE A 58 12.59 -3.23 -4.62
C ILE A 58 11.41 -3.82 -5.43
N LEU A 59 11.59 -5.02 -5.98
CA LEU A 59 10.59 -5.67 -6.83
C LEU A 59 9.39 -6.21 -6.04
N ALA A 60 9.60 -6.69 -4.81
CA ALA A 60 8.55 -7.26 -3.97
C ALA A 60 7.90 -6.25 -3.02
N SER A 61 8.36 -4.99 -3.03
CA SER A 61 7.93 -3.95 -2.09
C SER A 61 6.41 -3.81 -2.04
N ARG A 62 5.88 -3.72 -0.82
CA ARG A 62 4.46 -3.53 -0.56
C ARG A 62 4.29 -2.56 0.62
N PRO A 63 3.66 -1.40 0.39
CA PRO A 63 3.32 -0.48 1.45
C PRO A 63 2.31 -1.09 2.43
N TYR A 64 2.55 -0.87 3.72
CA TYR A 64 1.70 -1.34 4.81
C TYR A 64 0.88 -0.17 5.37
N PHE A 65 -0.37 -0.45 5.70
CA PHE A 65 -1.25 0.51 6.34
C PHE A 65 -1.29 0.25 7.86
N ASN A 66 -0.87 1.22 8.66
CA ASN A 66 -0.85 1.11 10.12
C ASN A 66 -2.13 1.72 10.73
N SER A 67 -3.22 0.96 10.65
CA SER A 67 -4.51 1.37 11.23
C SER A 67 -4.46 1.47 12.74
N LYS A 68 -5.07 2.51 13.31
CA LYS A 68 -5.42 2.60 14.73
C LYS A 68 -6.94 2.40 14.86
N GLN A 69 -7.38 1.48 15.70
CA GLN A 69 -8.80 1.10 15.79
C GLN A 69 -9.36 1.16 17.21
N MET A 70 -8.57 1.54 18.21
CA MET A 70 -8.96 1.55 19.62
C MET A 70 -10.14 2.50 19.86
N TYR A 71 -10.13 3.68 19.25
CA TYR A 71 -11.23 4.65 19.33
C TYR A 71 -12.52 4.10 18.72
N PHE A 72 -12.45 3.53 17.51
CA PHE A 72 -13.63 2.94 16.85
C PHE A 72 -14.16 1.73 17.62
N ASN A 73 -13.28 0.84 18.06
CA ASN A 73 -13.63 -0.31 18.91
C ASN A 73 -14.35 0.15 20.18
N SER A 74 -13.85 1.20 20.83
CA SER A 74 -14.50 1.78 22.02
C SER A 74 -15.87 2.36 21.70
N LEU A 75 -15.98 3.17 20.64
CA LEU A 75 -17.23 3.82 20.22
C LEU A 75 -18.33 2.82 19.87
N ILE A 76 -17.97 1.73 19.17
CA ILE A 76 -18.87 0.66 18.75
C ILE A 76 -19.24 -0.22 19.96
N ASN A 77 -18.25 -0.75 20.69
CA ASN A 77 -18.50 -1.71 21.78
C ASN A 77 -19.26 -1.09 22.97
N SER A 78 -19.12 0.22 23.19
CA SER A 78 -19.87 0.94 24.22
C SER A 78 -21.29 1.32 23.79
N GLY A 79 -21.67 1.08 22.53
CA GLY A 79 -22.93 1.54 21.96
C GLY A 79 -23.03 3.06 21.81
N LEU A 80 -21.96 3.81 22.08
CA LEU A 80 -21.93 5.27 21.95
C LEU A 80 -22.15 5.73 20.52
N ILE A 81 -21.79 4.90 19.52
CA ILE A 81 -22.07 5.17 18.12
C ILE A 81 -23.56 5.40 17.83
N LEU A 82 -24.45 4.71 18.55
CA LEU A 82 -25.90 4.84 18.42
C LEU A 82 -26.45 6.15 19.02
N LYS A 83 -25.66 6.81 19.87
CA LYS A 83 -26.02 8.11 20.48
C LYS A 83 -25.68 9.30 19.58
N ILE A 84 -24.96 9.08 18.47
CA ILE A 84 -24.70 10.11 17.48
C ILE A 84 -26.01 10.37 16.73
N GLU A 85 -26.63 11.53 16.97
CA GLU A 85 -27.91 11.93 16.36
C GLU A 85 -27.78 12.13 14.85
N ASN A 86 -26.62 12.61 14.40
CA ASN A 86 -26.32 12.80 12.99
C ASN A 86 -26.09 11.44 12.30
N GLU A 87 -27.13 10.89 11.68
CA GLU A 87 -27.10 9.58 11.02
C GLU A 87 -26.03 9.48 9.92
N GLU A 88 -25.82 10.54 9.14
CA GLU A 88 -24.77 10.57 8.12
C GLU A 88 -23.37 10.41 8.75
N LEU A 89 -23.08 11.16 9.83
CA LEU A 89 -21.80 11.05 10.54
C LEU A 89 -21.61 9.66 11.15
N ARG A 90 -22.68 9.08 11.70
CA ARG A 90 -22.65 7.72 12.24
C ARG A 90 -22.30 6.70 11.16
N ASN A 91 -22.99 6.74 10.02
CA ASN A 91 -22.77 5.83 8.90
C ASN A 91 -21.35 5.98 8.33
N ASP A 92 -20.85 7.22 8.21
CA ASP A 92 -19.48 7.48 7.75
C ASP A 92 -18.44 6.87 8.71
N LEU A 93 -18.65 6.97 10.02
CA LEU A 93 -17.76 6.39 11.03
C LEU A 93 -17.74 4.86 10.98
N GLU A 94 -18.90 4.23 10.80
CA GLU A 94 -19.01 2.77 10.64
C GLU A 94 -18.32 2.29 9.36
N GLU A 95 -18.55 2.98 8.23
CA GLU A 95 -17.90 2.64 6.97
C GLU A 95 -16.37 2.77 7.06
N ILE A 96 -15.87 3.83 7.69
CA ILE A 96 -14.43 4.01 7.93
C ILE A 96 -13.89 2.87 8.78
N TYR A 97 -14.58 2.49 9.85
CA TYR A 97 -14.15 1.37 10.70
C TYR A 97 -13.99 0.06 9.93
N ASP A 98 -14.98 -0.31 9.11
CA ASP A 98 -14.94 -1.51 8.28
C ASP A 98 -13.73 -1.51 7.34
N VAL A 99 -13.48 -0.36 6.74
CA VAL A 99 -12.37 -0.17 5.80
C VAL A 99 -11.02 -0.29 6.50
N LEU A 100 -10.85 0.36 7.66
CA LEU A 100 -9.62 0.31 8.46
C LEU A 100 -9.32 -1.10 8.98
N THR A 101 -10.34 -1.93 9.15
CA THR A 101 -10.22 -3.26 9.77
C THR A 101 -9.91 -4.35 8.77
N PHE A 102 -10.55 -4.34 7.58
CA PHE A 102 -10.53 -5.51 6.71
C PHE A 102 -10.02 -5.24 5.29
N LYS A 103 -9.95 -3.98 4.85
CA LYS A 103 -9.85 -3.70 3.41
C LYS A 103 -8.45 -3.43 2.89
N TYR A 104 -7.43 -3.11 3.69
CA TYR A 104 -6.14 -2.69 3.12
C TYR A 104 -5.02 -3.73 3.11
N ASP A 105 -5.25 -4.92 3.66
CA ASP A 105 -4.23 -5.96 3.77
C ASP A 105 -4.27 -7.03 2.65
N TYR A 106 -4.72 -6.69 1.45
CA TYR A 106 -4.62 -7.59 0.28
C TYR A 106 -3.37 -7.30 -0.58
N GLY A 107 -2.96 -8.28 -1.39
CA GLY A 107 -1.83 -8.18 -2.34
C GLY A 107 -0.50 -8.80 -1.88
N SER A 108 -0.42 -9.35 -0.65
CA SER A 108 0.76 -10.08 -0.14
C SER A 108 1.19 -11.24 -1.06
N ALA A 109 0.22 -11.97 -1.60
CA ALA A 109 0.46 -13.12 -2.45
C ALA A 109 1.32 -12.81 -3.69
N ASN A 110 1.22 -11.60 -4.27
CA ASN A 110 2.03 -11.24 -5.44
C ASN A 110 3.46 -10.86 -5.04
N SER A 111 3.63 -10.14 -3.93
CA SER A 111 4.96 -9.89 -3.35
C SER A 111 5.67 -11.19 -2.95
N GLU A 112 4.93 -12.17 -2.44
CA GLU A 112 5.44 -13.51 -2.13
C GLU A 112 5.86 -14.26 -3.40
N LYS A 113 5.07 -14.23 -4.47
CA LYS A 113 5.45 -14.81 -5.77
C LYS A 113 6.71 -14.20 -6.34
N ILE A 114 6.86 -12.88 -6.29
CA ILE A 114 8.07 -12.17 -6.75
C ILE A 114 9.28 -12.59 -5.89
N THR A 115 9.09 -12.65 -4.56
CA THR A 115 10.13 -13.11 -3.63
C THR A 115 10.55 -14.55 -3.92
N ALA A 116 9.58 -15.45 -4.14
CA ALA A 116 9.81 -16.85 -4.45
C ALA A 116 10.55 -17.02 -5.79
N TRP A 117 10.12 -16.28 -6.82
CA TRP A 117 10.83 -16.20 -8.10
C TRP A 117 12.28 -15.80 -7.88
N PHE A 118 12.53 -14.73 -7.12
CA PHE A 118 13.89 -14.23 -6.88
C PHE A 118 14.75 -15.26 -6.15
N ASN A 119 14.22 -15.87 -5.09
CA ASN A 119 14.92 -16.90 -4.33
C ASN A 119 15.25 -18.13 -5.21
N SER A 120 14.34 -18.52 -6.11
CA SER A 120 14.58 -19.64 -7.02
C SER A 120 15.75 -19.39 -7.97
N LYS A 121 15.84 -18.18 -8.55
CA LYS A 121 16.96 -17.80 -9.44
C LYS A 121 18.27 -17.65 -8.67
N MET A 122 18.23 -17.14 -7.43
CA MET A 122 19.42 -17.08 -6.56
C MET A 122 19.97 -18.47 -6.22
N ILE A 123 19.11 -19.47 -5.97
CA ILE A 123 19.55 -20.85 -5.70
C ILE A 123 20.25 -21.46 -6.92
N GLN A 124 19.79 -21.15 -8.13
CA GLN A 124 20.41 -21.60 -9.38
C GLN A 124 21.74 -20.87 -9.66
N ASN A 125 21.90 -19.64 -9.17
CA ASN A 125 23.04 -18.75 -9.44
C ASN A 125 23.81 -18.39 -8.15
N LYS A 126 24.20 -19.40 -7.36
CA LYS A 126 24.68 -19.27 -5.96
C LYS A 126 25.82 -18.27 -5.72
N THR A 127 26.64 -17.97 -6.73
CA THR A 127 27.81 -17.07 -6.63
C THR A 127 27.53 -15.66 -7.13
N MET A 128 26.36 -15.41 -7.71
CA MET A 128 25.99 -14.11 -8.27
C MET A 128 25.28 -13.23 -7.25
N ASN A 129 25.45 -11.91 -7.37
CA ASN A 129 24.65 -10.94 -6.62
C ASN A 129 23.25 -10.77 -7.24
N GLN A 130 22.36 -10.12 -6.50
CA GLN A 130 20.95 -9.97 -6.90
C GLN A 130 20.80 -9.23 -8.24
N GLU A 131 21.62 -8.22 -8.49
CA GLU A 131 21.61 -7.41 -9.71
C GLU A 131 21.92 -8.26 -10.94
N LYS A 132 22.99 -9.05 -10.86
CA LYS A 132 23.40 -9.93 -11.95
C LYS A 132 22.37 -11.04 -12.19
N VAL A 133 21.84 -11.63 -11.11
CA VAL A 133 20.76 -12.62 -11.22
C VAL A 133 19.54 -12.03 -11.92
N PHE A 134 19.11 -10.83 -11.53
CA PHE A 134 18.01 -10.16 -12.21
C PHE A 134 18.31 -9.95 -13.71
N ASN A 135 19.46 -9.34 -14.02
CA ASN A 135 19.83 -8.99 -15.39
C ASN A 135 19.87 -10.18 -16.35
N GLU A 136 20.31 -11.34 -15.86
CA GLU A 136 20.46 -12.54 -16.69
C GLU A 136 19.18 -13.40 -16.76
N ASN A 137 18.24 -13.23 -15.84
CA ASN A 137 17.13 -14.17 -15.67
C ASN A 137 15.73 -13.58 -15.74
N TYR A 138 15.55 -12.25 -15.78
CA TYR A 138 14.21 -11.67 -15.81
C TYR A 138 13.40 -12.20 -17.00
N ASP A 139 12.20 -12.70 -16.73
CA ASP A 139 11.42 -13.49 -17.68
C ASP A 139 9.93 -13.13 -17.63
N PHE A 140 9.16 -13.67 -18.58
CA PHE A 140 7.73 -13.40 -18.67
C PHE A 140 6.95 -13.78 -17.39
N GLU A 141 7.45 -14.75 -16.62
CA GLU A 141 6.85 -15.11 -15.34
C GLU A 141 6.94 -13.94 -14.35
N LEU A 142 8.13 -13.35 -14.18
CA LEU A 142 8.29 -12.15 -13.35
C LEU A 142 7.46 -10.97 -13.87
N TYR A 143 7.40 -10.77 -15.20
CA TYR A 143 6.56 -9.73 -15.81
C TYR A 143 5.10 -9.87 -15.39
N LYS A 144 4.57 -11.09 -15.41
CA LYS A 144 3.18 -11.38 -15.02
C LYS A 144 2.95 -11.09 -13.55
N TYR A 145 3.85 -11.51 -12.66
CA TYR A 145 3.74 -11.24 -11.23
C TYR A 145 3.75 -9.74 -10.92
N LEU A 146 4.62 -8.98 -11.58
CA LEU A 146 4.66 -7.52 -11.45
C LEU A 146 3.39 -6.85 -11.99
N SER A 147 2.87 -7.31 -13.13
CA SER A 147 1.62 -6.80 -13.73
C SER A 147 0.40 -7.04 -12.82
N ASP A 148 0.29 -8.25 -12.27
CA ASP A 148 -0.80 -8.61 -11.35
C ASP A 148 -0.70 -7.81 -10.03
N ARG A 149 0.52 -7.62 -9.52
CA ARG A 149 0.78 -6.77 -8.35
C ARG A 149 0.37 -5.34 -8.61
N ARG A 150 0.80 -4.76 -9.73
CA ARG A 150 0.45 -3.40 -10.15
C ARG A 150 -1.05 -3.18 -10.17
N ARG A 151 -1.80 -4.09 -10.81
CA ARG A 151 -3.28 -4.02 -10.83
C ARG A 151 -3.87 -3.97 -9.42
N THR A 152 -3.34 -4.79 -8.52
CA THR A 152 -3.77 -4.83 -7.12
C THR A 152 -3.45 -3.53 -6.39
N GLU A 153 -2.25 -3.00 -6.57
CA GLU A 153 -1.79 -1.76 -5.92
C GLU A 153 -2.55 -0.53 -6.40
N VAL A 154 -2.92 -0.46 -7.68
CA VAL A 154 -3.80 0.60 -8.20
C VAL A 154 -5.19 0.54 -7.57
N GLY A 155 -5.75 -0.66 -7.41
CA GLY A 155 -7.01 -0.84 -6.67
C GLY A 155 -6.91 -0.39 -5.21
N ARG A 156 -5.80 -0.72 -4.53
CA ARG A 156 -5.53 -0.27 -3.16
C ARG A 156 -5.42 1.25 -3.08
N LEU A 157 -4.69 1.86 -4.03
CA LEU A 157 -4.49 3.31 -4.08
C LEU A 157 -5.83 4.04 -4.18
N TYR A 158 -6.70 3.61 -5.10
CA TYR A 158 -8.05 4.19 -5.24
C TYR A 158 -8.88 4.07 -3.94
N GLY A 159 -8.83 2.90 -3.29
CA GLY A 159 -9.49 2.71 -1.99
C GLY A 159 -8.97 3.68 -0.93
N ILE A 160 -7.64 3.76 -0.76
CA ILE A 160 -7.00 4.64 0.22
C ILE A 160 -7.33 6.10 -0.05
N GLU A 161 -7.32 6.55 -1.30
CA GLU A 161 -7.69 7.92 -1.66
C GLU A 161 -9.12 8.24 -1.25
N ASN A 162 -10.08 7.37 -1.57
CA ASN A 162 -11.48 7.55 -1.18
C ASN A 162 -11.65 7.61 0.36
N THR A 163 -11.01 6.71 1.09
CA THR A 163 -11.10 6.71 2.57
C THR A 163 -10.40 7.90 3.19
N THR A 164 -9.30 8.36 2.61
CA THR A 164 -8.59 9.56 3.08
C THR A 164 -9.50 10.79 3.00
N GLU A 165 -10.19 10.98 1.87
CA GLU A 165 -11.12 12.10 1.68
C GLU A 165 -12.35 12.00 2.59
N LYS A 166 -12.91 10.80 2.77
CA LYS A 166 -14.02 10.59 3.72
C LYS A 166 -13.59 10.91 5.15
N LEU A 167 -12.44 10.39 5.58
CA LEU A 167 -11.94 10.60 6.93
C LEU A 167 -11.63 12.08 7.19
N LYS A 168 -11.13 12.81 6.19
CA LYS A 168 -10.95 14.26 6.27
C LYS A 168 -12.27 14.98 6.56
N LYS A 169 -13.32 14.66 5.79
CA LYS A 169 -14.67 15.24 5.98
C LYS A 169 -15.23 14.94 7.36
N VAL A 170 -15.09 13.70 7.83
CA VAL A 170 -15.52 13.29 9.18
C VAL A 170 -14.76 14.08 10.25
N ILE A 171 -13.44 14.21 10.13
CA ILE A 171 -12.64 15.00 11.08
C ILE A 171 -13.13 16.46 11.10
N GLU A 172 -13.34 17.08 9.94
CA GLU A 172 -13.82 18.47 9.83
C GLU A 172 -15.21 18.65 10.46
N LYS A 173 -16.14 17.72 10.18
CA LYS A 173 -17.50 17.71 10.75
C LYS A 173 -17.46 17.61 12.27
N VAL A 174 -16.69 16.65 12.81
CA VAL A 174 -16.53 16.47 14.27
C VAL A 174 -15.87 17.69 14.93
N LYS A 175 -14.93 18.37 14.27
CA LYS A 175 -14.33 19.60 14.80
C LYS A 175 -15.32 20.75 14.90
N ARG A 176 -16.25 20.84 13.96
CA ARG A 176 -17.23 21.94 13.87
C ARG A 176 -18.45 21.72 14.75
N GLU A 177 -19.00 20.51 14.71
CA GLU A 177 -20.31 20.19 15.27
C GLU A 177 -20.21 19.41 16.58
N GLY A 178 -19.04 18.86 16.90
CA GLY A 178 -18.93 17.85 17.96
C GLY A 178 -19.31 16.47 17.45
N LEU A 179 -19.26 15.48 18.36
CA LEU A 179 -19.64 14.10 18.07
C LEU A 179 -21.09 13.78 18.49
N PHE A 180 -21.60 14.52 19.47
CA PHE A 180 -22.92 14.38 20.08
C PHE A 180 -23.59 15.74 20.09
#